data_AF-A0AAD4E793-F1
#
_entry.id   AF-A0AAD4E793-F1
#
_cell.length_a   1.000
_cell.length_b   1.000
_cell.length_c   1.000
_cell.angle_alpha   90.00
_cell.angle_beta   90.00
_cell.angle_gamma   90.00
#
_symmetry.space_group_name_H-M   'P 1'
#
loop_
_entity.id
_entity.type
_entity.pdbx_description
1 polymer ?
#
loop_
_entity_poly.entity_id
_entity_poly.type
_entity_poly.pdbx_seq_one_letter_code
_entity_poly.pdbx_strand_id
1 'polypeptide(L)'
;MDRLHSDPRFSVCPDFMSERYRVSRISMVTANVTEAQAADTLRNIWVTTNEDLCLQWQQQLAEDDRLKAEKQCLDKEDQERQQAALQLEEATARADEKKKNRLKHIPIPMRPRPFANDEEALISEFAIRKLDKGQYIELYYWTNHGLDDAMVNYRTRDDDSLVPTTGEDGSTVWISSASSKPASGVIVDRHLSPADFAQAIPRIVAALEERDWPQQRVLMLAQFWGAIMLHRY
;
A
#
# COMPACT_ATOMS: atom_id res chain seq x y z
N MET A 1 -12.48 51.44 17.27
CA MET A 1 -11.58 51.72 16.14
C MET A 1 -12.23 51.15 14.90
N ASP A 2 -12.54 51.98 13.91
CA ASP A 2 -13.13 51.49 12.67
C ASP A 2 -12.13 50.61 11.91
N ARG A 3 -12.61 49.51 11.34
CA ARG A 3 -11.77 48.57 10.61
C ARG A 3 -11.42 49.19 9.26
N LEU A 4 -10.13 49.13 8.90
CA LEU A 4 -9.72 49.58 7.58
C LEU A 4 -10.09 48.49 6.58
N HIS A 5 -10.57 48.88 5.41
CA HIS A 5 -11.00 47.95 4.35
C HIS A 5 -10.03 47.92 3.16
N SER A 6 -8.99 48.75 3.20
CA SER A 6 -8.00 48.87 2.13
C SER A 6 -6.65 49.23 2.75
N ASP A 7 -5.58 48.68 2.18
CA ASP A 7 -4.23 48.90 2.66
C ASP A 7 -3.77 50.35 2.36
N PRO A 8 -3.52 51.17 3.40
CA PRO A 8 -3.18 52.58 3.23
C PRO A 8 -1.88 52.81 2.46
N ARG A 9 -0.99 51.81 2.38
CA ARG A 9 0.29 51.91 1.65
C ARG A 9 0.12 52.12 0.14
N PHE A 10 -1.05 51.76 -0.41
CA PHE A 10 -1.37 52.00 -1.82
C PHE A 10 -2.01 53.38 -2.06
N SER A 11 -2.24 54.17 -1.01
CA SER A 11 -2.75 55.53 -1.15
C SER A 11 -1.66 56.46 -1.67
N VAL A 12 -1.95 57.17 -2.76
CA VAL A 12 -1.02 58.15 -3.34
C VAL A 12 -1.21 59.50 -2.65
N CYS A 13 -0.11 60.14 -2.27
CA CYS A 13 -0.14 61.49 -1.70
C CYS A 13 -0.73 62.47 -2.72
N PRO A 14 -1.82 63.19 -2.39
CA PRO A 14 -2.38 64.19 -3.27
C PRO A 14 -1.37 65.31 -3.58
N ASP A 15 -1.39 65.82 -4.81
CA ASP A 15 -0.63 67.01 -5.16
C ASP A 15 -1.27 68.24 -4.50
N PHE A 16 -0.76 68.60 -3.32
CA PHE A 16 -1.22 69.76 -2.58
C PHE A 16 -0.87 71.11 -3.21
N MET A 17 -0.07 71.16 -4.29
CA MET A 17 0.15 72.38 -5.09
C MET A 17 -0.90 72.57 -6.19
N SER A 18 -1.69 71.53 -6.52
CA SER A 18 -2.79 71.58 -7.48
C SER A 18 -3.83 72.65 -7.13
N GLU A 19 -4.47 73.22 -8.15
CA GLU A 19 -5.53 74.24 -8.00
C GLU A 19 -6.69 73.78 -7.10
N ARG A 20 -6.94 72.46 -7.04
CA ARG A 20 -7.99 71.85 -6.20
C ARG A 20 -7.83 72.15 -4.70
N TYR A 21 -6.59 72.36 -4.24
CA TYR A 21 -6.27 72.65 -2.84
C TYR A 21 -5.97 74.13 -2.58
N ARG A 22 -6.12 75.00 -3.59
CA ARG A 22 -5.76 76.42 -3.49
C ARG A 22 -6.50 77.13 -2.36
N VAL A 23 -7.79 76.85 -2.17
CA VAL A 23 -8.61 77.45 -1.11
C VAL A 23 -8.06 77.11 0.29
N SER A 24 -7.73 75.83 0.51
CA SER A 24 -7.15 75.36 1.78
C SER A 24 -5.72 75.88 2.00
N ARG A 25 -4.93 76.04 0.93
CA ARG A 25 -3.60 76.66 1.03
C ARG A 25 -3.67 78.14 1.40
N ILE A 26 -4.52 78.92 0.72
CA ILE A 26 -4.65 80.38 0.94
C ILE A 26 -5.08 80.68 2.36
N SER A 27 -5.94 79.86 2.98
CA SER A 27 -6.33 80.02 4.38
C SER A 27 -5.17 79.82 5.38
N MET A 28 -4.05 79.23 4.96
CA MET A 28 -2.86 78.98 5.80
C MET A 28 -1.72 79.98 5.51
N VAL A 29 -1.85 80.82 4.47
CA VAL A 29 -0.87 81.86 4.12
C VAL A 29 -1.00 83.03 5.08
N THR A 30 0.11 83.41 5.70
CA THR A 30 0.22 84.59 6.58
C THR A 30 1.47 85.39 6.18
N ALA A 31 1.70 86.55 6.78
CA ALA A 31 2.86 87.41 6.44
C ALA A 31 4.22 86.69 6.48
N ASN A 32 4.32 85.56 7.20
CA ASN A 32 5.55 84.79 7.39
C ASN A 32 5.49 83.36 6.78
N VAL A 33 4.41 82.97 6.10
CA VAL A 33 4.22 81.62 5.55
C VAL A 33 3.78 81.70 4.10
N THR A 34 4.60 81.14 3.20
CA THR A 34 4.35 81.07 1.76
C THR A 34 3.41 79.92 1.39
N GLU A 35 2.79 79.99 0.21
CA GLU A 35 1.93 78.91 -0.31
C GLU A 35 2.64 77.54 -0.41
N ALA A 36 3.94 77.56 -0.73
CA ALA A 36 4.76 76.35 -0.77
C ALA A 36 4.90 75.72 0.63
N GLN A 37 5.10 76.53 1.67
CA GLN A 37 5.18 76.07 3.06
C GLN A 37 3.82 75.54 3.57
N ALA A 38 2.71 76.14 3.12
CA ALA A 38 1.37 75.62 3.42
C ALA A 38 1.11 74.27 2.75
N ALA A 39 1.52 74.08 1.49
CA ALA A 39 1.43 72.79 0.79
C ALA A 39 2.30 71.71 1.45
N ASP A 40 3.51 72.06 1.90
CA ASP A 40 4.39 71.15 2.67
C ASP A 40 3.76 70.75 4.01
N THR A 41 3.09 71.68 4.70
CA THR A 41 2.38 71.38 5.94
C THR A 41 1.27 70.36 5.72
N LEU A 42 0.46 70.53 4.66
CA LEU A 42 -0.58 69.57 4.28
C LEU A 42 0.00 68.20 3.89
N ARG A 43 1.14 68.19 3.18
CA ARG A 43 1.86 66.96 2.86
C ARG A 43 2.33 66.24 4.12
N ASN A 44 2.90 66.96 5.08
CA ASN A 44 3.37 66.39 6.34
C ASN A 44 2.21 65.79 7.16
N ILE A 45 1.08 66.50 7.25
CA ILE A 45 -0.13 66.00 7.92
C ILE A 45 -0.62 64.70 7.24
N TRP A 46 -0.63 64.67 5.90
CA TRP A 46 -1.02 63.47 5.17
C TRP A 46 -0.07 62.30 5.42
N VAL A 47 1.25 62.53 5.42
CA VAL A 47 2.26 61.50 5.69
C VAL A 47 2.07 60.91 7.09
N THR A 48 1.99 61.75 8.13
CA THR A 48 1.79 61.28 9.51
C THR A 48 0.46 60.52 9.65
N THR A 49 -0.61 61.02 9.03
CA THR A 49 -1.91 60.32 9.05
C THR A 49 -1.83 58.96 8.34
N ASN A 50 -1.14 58.89 7.20
CA ASN A 50 -0.97 57.67 6.44
C ASN A 50 -0.09 56.65 7.18
N GLU A 51 0.93 57.12 7.91
CA GLU A 51 1.76 56.29 8.79
C GLU A 51 0.93 55.67 9.92
N ASP A 52 0.08 56.44 10.59
CA ASP A 52 -0.83 55.94 11.63
C ASP A 52 -1.82 54.90 11.07
N LEU A 53 -2.38 55.16 9.89
CA LEU A 53 -3.26 54.20 9.21
C LEU A 53 -2.51 52.91 8.83
N CYS A 54 -1.26 53.01 8.38
CA CYS A 54 -0.42 51.84 8.08
C CYS A 54 -0.17 51.01 9.36
N LEU A 55 0.11 51.66 10.49
CA LEU A 55 0.28 50.98 11.78
C LEU A 55 -1.02 50.29 12.23
N GLN A 56 -2.15 50.97 12.10
CA GLN A 56 -3.47 50.39 12.41
C GLN A 56 -3.76 49.17 11.52
N TRP A 57 -3.44 49.23 10.24
CA TRP A 57 -3.60 48.10 9.31
C TRP A 57 -2.71 46.91 9.70
N GLN A 58 -1.44 47.15 10.05
CA GLN A 58 -0.54 46.09 10.51
C GLN A 58 -1.05 45.42 11.78
N GLN A 59 -1.58 46.19 12.73
CA GLN A 59 -2.19 45.65 13.95
C GLN A 59 -3.42 44.79 13.62
N GLN A 60 -4.26 45.20 12.66
CA GLN A 60 -5.42 44.41 12.23
C GLN A 60 -5.00 43.07 11.61
N LEU A 61 -3.98 43.05 10.76
CA LEU A 61 -3.47 41.81 10.17
C LEU A 61 -2.91 40.87 11.25
N ALA A 62 -2.13 41.41 12.20
CA ALA A 62 -1.58 40.61 13.29
C ALA A 62 -2.68 39.99 14.18
N GLU A 63 -3.74 40.75 14.48
CA GLU A 63 -4.90 40.25 15.24
C GLU A 63 -5.67 39.17 14.47
N ASP A 64 -5.94 39.39 13.18
CA ASP A 64 -6.62 38.41 12.32
C ASP A 64 -5.81 37.12 12.21
N ASP A 65 -4.49 37.20 12.06
CA ASP A 65 -3.63 36.04 11.97
C ASP A 65 -3.56 35.29 13.30
N ARG A 66 -3.56 36.00 14.44
CA ARG A 66 -3.66 35.37 15.76
C ARG A 66 -4.98 34.64 15.94
N LEU A 67 -6.11 35.27 15.57
CA LEU A 67 -7.44 34.65 15.63
C LEU A 67 -7.55 33.41 14.73
N LYS A 68 -6.97 33.46 13.51
CA LYS A 68 -6.92 32.31 12.61
C LYS A 68 -6.07 31.18 13.20
N ALA A 69 -4.92 31.50 13.77
CA ALA A 69 -4.03 30.51 14.37
C ALA A 69 -4.69 29.83 15.59
N GLU A 70 -5.34 30.60 16.46
CA GLU A 70 -6.08 30.07 17.61
C GLU A 70 -7.22 29.15 17.17
N LYS A 71 -8.01 29.59 16.18
CA LYS A 71 -9.08 28.75 15.62
C LYS A 71 -8.53 27.46 15.00
N GLN A 72 -7.43 27.53 14.24
CA GLN A 72 -6.80 26.35 13.67
C GLN A 72 -6.28 25.38 14.73
N CYS A 73 -5.73 25.89 15.84
CA CYS A 73 -5.30 25.06 16.95
C CYS A 73 -6.49 24.34 17.60
N LEU A 74 -7.58 25.06 17.87
CA LEU A 74 -8.81 24.48 18.43
C LEU A 74 -9.41 23.43 17.49
N ASP A 75 -9.52 23.73 16.20
CA ASP A 75 -10.05 22.81 15.19
C ASP A 75 -9.21 21.52 15.10
N LYS A 76 -7.87 21.63 15.21
CA LYS A 76 -6.98 20.47 15.24
C LYS A 76 -7.16 19.64 16.51
N GLU A 77 -7.21 20.28 17.67
CA GLU A 77 -7.42 19.58 18.95
C GLU A 77 -8.75 18.83 18.95
N ASP A 78 -9.81 19.43 18.39
CA ASP A 78 -11.11 18.77 18.26
C ASP A 78 -11.09 17.62 17.26
N GLN A 79 -10.39 17.75 16.13
CA GLN A 79 -10.20 16.65 15.19
C GLN A 79 -9.44 15.48 15.84
N GLU A 80 -8.37 15.76 16.58
CA GLU A 80 -7.60 14.74 17.31
C GLU A 80 -8.46 14.06 18.37
N ARG A 81 -9.27 14.81 19.13
CA ARG A 81 -10.21 14.26 20.10
C ARG A 81 -11.25 13.35 19.44
N GLN A 82 -11.81 13.77 18.31
CA GLN A 82 -12.79 12.97 17.56
C GLN A 82 -12.15 11.67 17.03
N GLN A 83 -10.95 11.75 16.46
CA GLN A 83 -10.23 10.58 15.98
C GLN A 83 -9.90 9.60 17.12
N ALA A 84 -9.43 10.11 18.26
CA ALA A 84 -9.16 9.28 19.43
C ALA A 84 -10.43 8.60 19.95
N ALA A 85 -11.57 9.30 19.97
CA ALA A 85 -12.85 8.73 20.38
C ALA A 85 -13.31 7.62 19.42
N LEU A 86 -13.20 7.83 18.11
CA LEU A 86 -13.53 6.82 17.09
C LEU A 86 -12.64 5.57 17.22
N GLN A 87 -11.33 5.76 17.40
CA GLN A 87 -10.41 4.64 17.60
C GLN A 87 -10.73 3.84 18.87
N LEU A 88 -11.09 4.54 19.95
CA LEU A 88 -11.51 3.90 21.19
C LEU A 88 -12.81 3.10 20.98
N GLU A 89 -13.79 3.66 20.29
CA GLU A 89 -15.05 2.99 19.95
C GLU A 89 -14.83 1.75 19.08
N GLU A 90 -13.98 1.85 18.05
CA GLU A 90 -13.62 0.69 17.23
C GLU A 90 -12.86 -0.37 18.03
N ALA A 91 -12.00 0.03 18.96
CA ALA A 91 -11.28 -0.89 19.82
C ALA A 91 -12.20 -1.61 20.81
N THR A 92 -13.15 -0.88 21.42
CA THR A 92 -14.16 -1.48 22.31
C THR A 92 -15.10 -2.40 21.54
N ALA A 93 -15.55 -2.00 20.35
CA ALA A 93 -16.37 -2.84 19.48
C ALA A 93 -15.64 -4.13 19.08
N ARG A 94 -14.35 -4.06 18.71
CA ARG A 94 -13.53 -5.25 18.43
C ARG A 94 -13.34 -6.13 19.67
N ALA A 95 -13.13 -5.54 20.84
CA ALA A 95 -13.00 -6.30 22.08
C ALA A 95 -14.31 -7.01 22.46
N ASP A 96 -15.44 -6.34 22.29
CA ASP A 96 -16.75 -6.91 22.57
C ASP A 96 -17.14 -7.98 21.55
N GLU A 97 -16.78 -7.82 20.28
CA GLU A 97 -16.96 -8.86 19.26
C GLU A 97 -16.10 -10.08 19.58
N LYS A 98 -14.84 -9.91 20.03
CA LYS A 98 -14.01 -11.01 20.54
C LYS A 98 -14.63 -11.70 21.77
N LYS A 99 -15.24 -10.95 22.68
CA LYS A 99 -15.90 -11.49 23.88
C LYS A 99 -17.19 -12.24 23.56
N LYS A 100 -17.99 -11.76 22.59
CA LYS A 100 -19.25 -12.39 22.16
C LYS A 100 -18.98 -13.62 21.29
N ASN A 101 -18.04 -13.52 20.36
CA ASN A 101 -17.70 -14.56 19.40
C ASN A 101 -16.41 -15.30 19.77
N ARG A 102 -16.25 -15.69 21.04
CA ARG A 102 -15.00 -16.30 21.53
C ARG A 102 -14.50 -17.41 20.61
N LEU A 103 -15.37 -18.35 20.23
CA LEU A 103 -15.03 -19.50 19.38
C LEU A 103 -14.41 -19.13 18.04
N LYS A 104 -14.84 -18.00 17.44
CA LYS A 104 -14.29 -17.48 16.18
C LYS A 104 -12.88 -16.92 16.33
N HIS A 105 -12.53 -16.45 17.52
CA HIS A 105 -11.28 -15.73 17.81
C HIS A 105 -10.30 -16.53 18.67
N ILE A 106 -10.62 -17.78 19.02
CA ILE A 106 -9.66 -18.67 19.66
C ILE A 106 -8.50 -18.89 18.68
N PRO A 107 -7.25 -18.55 19.06
CA PRO A 107 -6.09 -18.88 18.24
C PRO A 107 -6.02 -20.40 18.06
N ILE A 108 -6.03 -20.86 16.81
CA ILE A 108 -5.83 -22.28 16.50
C ILE A 108 -4.32 -22.52 16.55
N PRO A 109 -3.81 -23.30 17.51
CA PRO A 109 -2.38 -23.58 17.57
C PRO A 109 -1.96 -24.32 16.30
N MET A 110 -0.84 -23.91 15.72
CA MET A 110 -0.17 -24.68 14.67
C MET A 110 0.30 -25.99 15.30
N ARG A 111 -0.49 -27.06 15.09
CA ARG A 111 -0.10 -28.41 15.48
C ARG A 111 0.67 -29.02 14.32
N PRO A 112 1.73 -29.81 14.60
CA PRO A 112 2.35 -30.62 13.55
C PRO A 112 1.27 -31.48 12.89
N ARG A 113 1.40 -31.68 11.58
CA ARG A 113 0.53 -32.59 10.82
C ARG A 113 0.45 -33.91 11.61
N PRO A 114 -0.75 -34.45 11.89
CA PRO A 114 -0.85 -35.80 12.43
C PRO A 114 -0.04 -36.72 11.52
N PHE A 115 0.96 -37.40 12.08
CA PHE A 115 1.68 -38.44 11.35
C PHE A 115 0.63 -39.48 10.97
N ALA A 116 0.21 -39.47 9.71
CA ALA A 116 -0.52 -40.59 9.15
C ALA A 116 0.52 -41.70 9.01
N ASN A 117 0.46 -42.67 9.92
CA ASN A 117 1.25 -43.87 9.79
C ASN A 117 0.82 -44.60 8.49
N ASP A 118 1.82 -44.96 7.68
CA ASP A 118 1.87 -46.15 6.81
C ASP A 118 1.63 -46.09 5.30
N GLU A 119 1.36 -44.95 4.66
CA GLU A 119 1.61 -44.82 3.21
C GLU A 119 2.11 -43.39 2.91
N GLU A 120 3.43 -43.21 2.98
CA GLU A 120 4.06 -42.02 2.38
C GLU A 120 3.60 -41.97 0.92
N ALA A 121 2.84 -40.93 0.57
CA ALA A 121 2.19 -40.85 -0.73
C ALA A 121 3.26 -40.98 -1.82
N LEU A 122 3.30 -42.15 -2.47
CA LEU A 122 4.36 -42.46 -3.40
C LEU A 122 4.15 -41.65 -4.67
N ILE A 123 4.86 -40.53 -4.77
CA ILE A 123 4.88 -39.73 -5.99
C ILE A 123 5.74 -40.46 -7.02
N SER A 124 5.32 -40.42 -8.28
CA SER A 124 6.09 -41.00 -9.39
C SER A 124 7.53 -40.48 -9.43
N GLU A 125 8.52 -41.38 -9.52
CA GLU A 125 9.94 -41.00 -9.65
C GLU A 125 10.21 -40.12 -10.87
N PHE A 126 9.53 -40.39 -11.98
CA PHE A 126 9.58 -39.55 -13.17
C PHE A 126 9.23 -38.11 -12.83
N ALA A 127 8.22 -37.93 -11.98
CA ALA A 127 7.74 -36.61 -11.61
C ALA A 127 8.70 -35.86 -10.70
N ILE A 128 9.24 -36.56 -9.71
CA ILE A 128 10.27 -36.05 -8.81
C ILE A 128 11.50 -35.60 -9.60
N ARG A 129 11.98 -36.42 -10.55
CA ARG A 129 13.19 -36.07 -11.33
C ARG A 129 12.99 -34.85 -12.22
N LYS A 130 11.79 -34.66 -12.78
CA LYS A 130 11.47 -33.43 -13.51
C LYS A 130 11.43 -32.23 -12.59
N LEU A 131 10.85 -32.39 -11.39
CA LEU A 131 10.82 -31.35 -10.37
C LEU A 131 12.24 -30.96 -9.94
N ASP A 132 13.13 -31.92 -9.67
CA ASP A 132 14.53 -31.65 -9.29
C ASP A 132 15.28 -30.88 -10.39
N LYS A 133 14.93 -31.10 -11.66
CA LYS A 133 15.51 -30.39 -12.82
C LYS A 133 14.84 -29.04 -13.11
N GLY A 134 13.83 -28.63 -12.35
CA GLY A 134 13.05 -27.43 -12.63
C GLY A 134 12.26 -27.48 -13.94
N GLN A 135 11.98 -28.68 -14.45
CA GLN A 135 11.23 -28.87 -15.69
C GLN A 135 9.73 -28.82 -15.43
N TYR A 136 8.98 -28.37 -16.43
CA TYR A 136 7.53 -28.45 -16.37
C TYR A 136 7.06 -29.90 -16.26
N ILE A 137 6.10 -30.08 -15.36
CA ILE A 137 5.41 -31.33 -15.14
C ILE A 137 3.95 -31.06 -14.80
N GLU A 138 3.09 -31.95 -15.28
CA GLU A 138 1.65 -31.93 -15.08
C GLU A 138 1.32 -32.12 -13.60
N LEU A 139 0.34 -31.35 -13.11
CA LEU A 139 -0.17 -31.44 -11.74
C LEU A 139 -0.85 -32.79 -11.46
N TYR A 140 -1.22 -33.51 -12.52
CA TYR A 140 -1.78 -34.86 -12.44
C TYR A 140 -1.01 -35.79 -11.50
N TYR A 141 0.33 -35.76 -11.49
CA TYR A 141 1.15 -36.61 -10.64
C TYR A 141 0.99 -36.37 -9.13
N TRP A 142 0.42 -35.23 -8.75
CA TRP A 142 0.11 -34.87 -7.36
C TRP A 142 -1.38 -35.03 -7.02
N THR A 143 -2.21 -35.49 -7.97
CA THR A 143 -3.62 -35.84 -7.71
C THR A 143 -3.73 -37.21 -7.05
N ASN A 144 -4.89 -37.54 -6.46
CA ASN A 144 -5.11 -38.89 -5.92
C ASN A 144 -4.95 -39.96 -7.02
N HIS A 145 -5.47 -39.69 -8.21
CA HIS A 145 -5.33 -40.59 -9.37
C HIS A 145 -3.87 -40.81 -9.76
N GLY A 146 -3.07 -39.74 -9.79
CA GLY A 146 -1.64 -39.85 -10.11
C GLY A 146 -0.84 -40.63 -9.05
N LEU A 147 -1.23 -40.51 -7.77
CA LEU A 147 -0.62 -41.26 -6.66
C LEU A 147 -1.01 -42.75 -6.71
N ASP A 148 -2.29 -43.06 -6.98
CA ASP A 148 -2.76 -44.43 -7.16
C ASP A 148 -2.02 -45.10 -8.34
N ASP A 149 -1.88 -44.40 -9.46
CA ASP A 149 -1.13 -44.87 -10.63
C ASP A 149 0.35 -45.09 -10.29
N ALA A 150 0.97 -44.20 -9.53
CA ALA A 150 2.35 -44.36 -9.08
C ALA A 150 2.50 -45.58 -8.16
N MET A 151 1.54 -45.80 -7.26
CA MET A 151 1.53 -46.96 -6.35
C MET A 151 1.35 -48.29 -7.09
N VAL A 152 0.44 -48.33 -8.08
CA VAL A 152 0.26 -49.52 -8.93
C VAL A 152 1.53 -49.80 -9.73
N ASN A 153 2.15 -48.77 -10.32
CA ASN A 153 3.41 -48.92 -11.04
C ASN A 153 4.55 -49.42 -10.12
N TYR A 154 4.61 -48.95 -8.89
CA TYR A 154 5.58 -49.42 -7.91
C TYR A 154 5.38 -50.89 -7.54
N ARG A 155 4.13 -51.33 -7.31
CA ARG A 155 3.81 -52.71 -6.93
C ARG A 155 3.97 -53.72 -8.08
N THR A 156 3.91 -53.29 -9.34
CA THR A 156 3.85 -54.18 -10.51
C THR A 156 5.15 -54.26 -11.30
N ARG A 157 6.17 -53.47 -10.97
CA ARG A 157 7.42 -53.39 -11.74
C ARG A 157 8.53 -54.26 -11.14
N ASP A 158 9.31 -54.83 -12.05
CA ASP A 158 10.62 -55.43 -11.78
C ASP A 158 11.67 -54.30 -11.80
N ASP A 159 12.28 -54.03 -10.64
CA ASP A 159 13.11 -52.85 -10.34
C ASP A 159 14.47 -52.87 -11.06
N ASP A 160 14.86 -53.99 -11.66
CA ASP A 160 16.19 -54.18 -12.27
C ASP A 160 16.31 -53.66 -13.73
N SER A 161 15.26 -53.07 -14.31
CA SER A 161 15.30 -52.58 -15.70
C SER A 161 15.87 -51.15 -15.82
N LEU A 162 17.07 -51.03 -16.41
CA LEU A 162 17.73 -49.76 -16.67
C LEU A 162 17.58 -49.31 -18.14
N VAL A 163 17.36 -48.01 -18.34
CA VAL A 163 17.25 -47.37 -19.66
C VAL A 163 18.42 -46.38 -19.83
N PRO A 164 19.15 -46.40 -20.96
CA PRO A 164 20.22 -45.45 -21.21
C PRO A 164 19.61 -44.06 -21.50
N THR A 165 20.13 -43.03 -20.84
CA THR A 165 19.74 -41.62 -21.01
C THR A 165 20.99 -40.75 -21.12
N THR A 166 20.91 -39.65 -21.86
CA THR A 166 22.03 -38.69 -21.98
C THR A 166 22.13 -37.80 -20.73
N GLY A 167 23.32 -37.77 -20.12
CA GLY A 167 23.71 -36.84 -19.07
C GLY A 167 23.97 -35.42 -19.59
N GLU A 168 24.11 -34.46 -18.67
CA GLU A 168 24.31 -33.02 -19.01
C GLU A 168 25.62 -32.76 -19.77
N ASP A 169 26.61 -33.64 -19.61
CA ASP A 169 27.91 -33.64 -20.28
C ASP A 169 27.92 -34.45 -21.61
N GLY A 170 26.77 -34.98 -22.02
CA GLY A 170 26.65 -35.85 -23.20
C GLY A 170 27.06 -37.31 -22.96
N SER A 171 27.39 -37.69 -21.72
CA SER A 171 27.66 -39.09 -21.35
C SER A 171 26.38 -39.94 -21.32
N THR A 172 26.51 -41.26 -21.40
CA THR A 172 25.36 -42.18 -21.22
C THR A 172 25.22 -42.56 -19.75
N VAL A 173 24.13 -42.16 -19.13
CA VAL A 173 23.74 -42.48 -17.75
C VAL A 173 22.61 -43.51 -17.79
N TRP A 174 22.76 -44.59 -17.04
CA TRP A 174 21.71 -45.59 -16.87
C TRP A 174 20.79 -45.17 -15.75
N ILE A 175 19.49 -45.08 -16.05
CA ILE A 175 18.46 -44.70 -15.08
C ILE A 175 17.41 -45.78 -15.01
N SER A 176 16.75 -45.94 -13.86
CA SER A 176 15.61 -46.85 -13.76
C SER A 176 14.57 -46.50 -14.84
N SER A 177 14.03 -47.54 -15.49
CA SER A 177 12.93 -47.41 -16.44
C SER A 177 11.75 -46.64 -15.85
N ALA A 178 11.52 -46.78 -14.54
CA ALA A 178 10.45 -46.10 -13.81
C ALA A 178 10.63 -44.57 -13.75
N SER A 179 11.86 -44.12 -13.74
CA SER A 179 12.26 -42.72 -13.73
C SER A 179 12.24 -42.05 -15.12
N SER A 180 12.18 -42.84 -16.20
CA SER A 180 12.32 -42.36 -17.58
C SER A 180 10.98 -42.14 -18.28
N LYS A 181 9.95 -42.91 -17.90
CA LYS A 181 8.67 -42.97 -18.64
C LYS A 181 7.53 -42.31 -17.85
N PRO A 182 6.73 -41.44 -18.50
CA PRO A 182 5.50 -40.93 -17.90
C PRO A 182 4.47 -42.07 -17.72
N ALA A 183 3.49 -41.86 -16.85
CA ALA A 183 2.38 -42.79 -16.68
C ALA A 183 1.52 -42.84 -17.96
N SER A 184 0.91 -43.99 -18.24
CA SER A 184 -0.05 -44.10 -19.34
C SER A 184 -1.37 -43.47 -18.91
N GLY A 185 -1.71 -42.30 -19.44
CA GLY A 185 -2.98 -41.62 -19.12
C GLY A 185 -2.85 -40.32 -18.33
N VAL A 186 -1.67 -39.69 -18.30
CA VAL A 186 -1.47 -38.37 -17.69
C VAL A 186 -2.46 -37.36 -18.26
N ILE A 187 -3.21 -36.70 -17.37
CA ILE A 187 -4.17 -35.66 -17.72
C ILE A 187 -3.45 -34.31 -17.74
N VAL A 188 -3.57 -33.58 -18.85
CA VAL A 188 -3.01 -32.22 -18.98
C VAL A 188 -3.71 -31.27 -18.01
N ASP A 189 -2.98 -30.32 -17.42
CA ASP A 189 -3.49 -29.39 -16.40
C ASP A 189 -4.82 -28.72 -16.77
N ARG A 190 -5.00 -28.34 -18.05
CA ARG A 190 -6.24 -27.70 -18.55
C ARG A 190 -7.48 -28.59 -18.49
N HIS A 191 -7.29 -29.89 -18.36
CA HIS A 191 -8.34 -30.92 -18.32
C HIS A 191 -8.52 -31.50 -16.92
N LEU A 192 -7.72 -31.07 -15.94
CA LEU A 192 -7.94 -31.44 -14.54
C LEU A 192 -9.25 -30.85 -14.04
N SER A 193 -9.97 -31.63 -13.24
CA SER A 193 -11.13 -31.09 -12.54
C SER A 193 -10.65 -30.04 -11.52
N PRO A 194 -11.49 -29.04 -11.17
CA PRO A 194 -11.13 -28.08 -10.13
C PRO A 194 -10.79 -28.74 -8.78
N ALA A 195 -11.41 -29.88 -8.49
CA ALA A 195 -11.14 -30.66 -7.29
C ALA A 195 -9.74 -31.30 -7.34
N ASP A 196 -9.37 -31.92 -8.46
CA ASP A 196 -8.03 -32.52 -8.64
C ASP A 196 -6.94 -31.46 -8.61
N PHE A 197 -7.18 -30.32 -9.26
CA PHE A 197 -6.30 -29.16 -9.24
C PHE A 197 -6.08 -28.65 -7.81
N ALA A 198 -7.16 -28.47 -7.03
CA ALA A 198 -7.08 -28.02 -5.64
C ALA A 198 -6.37 -29.02 -4.71
N GLN A 199 -6.48 -30.32 -4.98
CA GLN A 199 -5.77 -31.36 -4.22
C GLN A 199 -4.27 -31.42 -4.55
N ALA A 200 -3.90 -31.21 -5.81
CA ALA A 200 -2.51 -31.32 -6.27
C ALA A 200 -1.62 -30.18 -5.73
N ILE A 201 -2.15 -28.94 -5.69
CA ILE A 201 -1.40 -27.75 -5.29
C ILE A 201 -0.68 -27.86 -3.94
N PRO A 202 -1.34 -28.20 -2.81
CA PRO A 202 -0.65 -28.27 -1.53
C PRO A 202 0.44 -29.35 -1.51
N ARG A 203 0.30 -30.41 -2.31
CA ARG A 203 1.29 -31.50 -2.38
C ARG A 203 2.49 -31.12 -3.23
N ILE A 204 2.31 -30.45 -4.37
CA ILE A 204 3.45 -29.97 -5.16
C ILE A 204 4.20 -28.85 -4.45
N VAL A 205 3.49 -27.96 -3.73
CA VAL A 205 4.13 -26.93 -2.91
C VAL A 205 4.98 -27.57 -1.80
N ALA A 206 4.46 -28.56 -1.09
CA ALA A 206 5.23 -29.30 -0.09
C ALA A 206 6.45 -30.00 -0.72
N ALA A 207 6.28 -30.65 -1.88
CA ALA A 207 7.38 -31.30 -2.59
C ALA A 207 8.47 -30.30 -3.05
N LEU A 208 8.10 -29.08 -3.44
CA LEU A 208 9.05 -28.02 -3.76
C LEU A 208 9.85 -27.59 -2.51
N GLU A 209 9.19 -27.44 -1.36
CA GLU A 209 9.83 -27.11 -0.09
C GLU A 209 10.79 -28.20 0.39
N GLU A 210 10.39 -29.47 0.28
CA GLU A 210 11.20 -30.64 0.65
C GLU A 210 12.43 -30.85 -0.25
N ARG A 211 12.41 -30.28 -1.48
CA ARG A 211 13.47 -30.40 -2.48
C ARG A 211 14.33 -29.14 -2.59
N ASP A 212 14.37 -28.34 -1.53
CA ASP A 212 15.21 -27.14 -1.40
C ASP A 212 15.04 -26.13 -2.54
N TRP A 213 13.85 -26.05 -3.14
CA TRP A 213 13.58 -24.99 -4.12
C TRP A 213 13.69 -23.61 -3.45
N PRO A 214 14.22 -22.58 -4.15
CA PRO A 214 14.29 -21.25 -3.58
C PRO A 214 12.93 -20.78 -3.08
N GLN A 215 12.85 -20.37 -1.81
CA GLN A 215 11.59 -20.00 -1.13
C GLN A 215 10.77 -18.98 -1.93
N GLN A 216 11.43 -18.03 -2.58
CA GLN A 216 10.78 -17.05 -3.45
C GLN A 216 10.00 -17.71 -4.61
N ARG A 217 10.54 -18.78 -5.21
CA ARG A 217 9.88 -19.52 -6.30
C ARG A 217 8.71 -20.33 -5.78
N VAL A 218 8.86 -20.97 -4.62
CA VAL A 218 7.77 -21.71 -3.95
C VAL A 218 6.60 -20.77 -3.67
N LEU A 219 6.87 -19.60 -3.07
CA LEU A 219 5.84 -18.60 -2.77
C LEU A 219 5.17 -18.06 -4.04
N MET A 220 5.95 -17.75 -5.08
CA MET A 220 5.42 -17.28 -6.37
C MET A 220 4.47 -18.31 -6.99
N LEU A 221 4.87 -19.59 -7.03
CA LEU A 221 4.06 -20.67 -7.59
C LEU A 221 2.79 -20.92 -6.76
N ALA A 222 2.92 -20.96 -5.42
CA ALA A 222 1.78 -21.09 -4.51
C ALA A 222 0.76 -19.95 -4.69
N GLN A 223 1.23 -18.71 -4.84
CA GLN A 223 0.38 -17.55 -5.11
C GLN A 223 -0.28 -17.62 -6.50
N PHE A 224 0.47 -18.04 -7.52
CA PHE A 224 -0.04 -18.20 -8.88
C PHE A 224 -1.19 -19.22 -8.93
N TRP A 225 -0.99 -20.41 -8.39
CA TRP A 225 -2.04 -21.43 -8.34
C TRP A 225 -3.22 -21.03 -7.45
N GLY A 226 -2.96 -20.34 -6.33
CA GLY A 226 -4.00 -19.78 -5.48
C GLY A 226 -4.86 -18.73 -6.20
N ALA A 227 -4.24 -17.86 -6.99
CA ALA A 227 -4.94 -16.86 -7.78
C ALA A 227 -5.84 -17.50 -8.86
N ILE A 228 -5.39 -18.60 -9.48
CA ILE A 228 -6.22 -19.36 -10.43
C ILE A 228 -7.46 -19.94 -9.74
N MET A 229 -7.30 -20.56 -8.56
CA MET A 229 -8.44 -21.14 -7.82
C MET A 229 -9.46 -20.10 -7.34
N LEU A 230 -9.00 -18.89 -7.04
CA LEU A 230 -9.83 -17.81 -6.54
C LEU A 230 -10.34 -16.86 -7.63
N HIS A 231 -9.94 -17.08 -8.88
CA HIS A 231 -10.39 -16.26 -10.00
C HIS A 231 -11.90 -16.41 -10.18
N ARG A 232 -12.63 -15.30 -9.98
CA ARG A 232 -14.06 -15.24 -10.32
C ARG A 232 -14.17 -15.17 -11.85
N TYR A 233 -14.92 -16.10 -12.44
CA TYR A 233 -15.20 -16.14 -13.88
C TYR A 233 -15.56 -14.78 -14.47
#